data_AF-A0A6J8C239-F1
#
_entry.id   AF-A0A6J8C239-F1
#
_cell.length_a   1.000
_cell.length_b   1.000
_cell.length_c   1.000
_cell.angle_alpha   90.00
_cell.angle_beta   90.00
_cell.angle_gamma   90.00
#
_symmetry.space_group_name_H-M   'P 1'
#
loop_
_entity.id
_entity.type
_entity.pdbx_description
1 polymer ?
#
loop_
_entity_poly.entity_id
_entity_poly.type
_entity_poly.pdbx_seq_one_letter_code
_entity_poly.pdbx_strand_id
1 'polypeptide(L)'
;MKFKPDNGIAALTWFRSFRRHILMSLIKNILASQSAFRLPLSYKYGCPSPSTWMLVINSLLSILTIGLPVARKHASSFNGMWSELAQTFEEFLFSKSPSLPTLSVEDFQRDEAIDCKVVQLIRDDILSHTCSMPGDFVKKIMQLLNKGSIHATPSDQFIDTESSRKLREEFAKTCFETLLQFSFISKSQSEEGSITKVAVLSLLQRCQDVVKKYVEDERLSGKCPLPRPRLAEMASVLKAITTLISSLKKAPAGNVERGVWNQVIQLYPSLVDCTTSPSPSVCKALKDVLHEYKDLLQPLNTATQNGTV
;
A
#
# COMPACT_ATOMS: atom_id res chain seq x y z
N MET A 1 25.01 -30.68 -52.95
CA MET A 1 24.87 -30.86 -51.50
C MET A 1 24.47 -29.53 -50.88
N LYS A 2 23.24 -29.44 -50.37
CA LYS A 2 22.71 -28.24 -49.69
C LYS A 2 23.38 -28.13 -48.31
N PHE A 3 24.06 -27.01 -48.06
CA PHE A 3 24.53 -26.66 -46.71
C PHE A 3 23.32 -26.24 -45.86
N LYS A 4 23.19 -26.88 -44.69
CA LYS A 4 22.07 -26.76 -43.75
C LYS A 4 22.22 -25.48 -42.88
N PRO A 5 21.13 -24.75 -42.58
CA PRO A 5 21.18 -23.57 -41.72
C PRO A 5 20.88 -23.94 -40.25
N ASP A 6 21.88 -24.40 -39.49
CA ASP A 6 21.71 -24.74 -38.05
C ASP A 6 22.45 -23.78 -37.08
N ASN A 7 23.23 -22.82 -37.58
CA ASN A 7 24.08 -21.97 -36.72
C ASN A 7 23.35 -20.80 -36.02
N GLY A 8 22.19 -20.37 -36.53
CA GLY A 8 21.45 -19.24 -35.96
C GLY A 8 20.75 -19.57 -34.64
N ILE A 9 20.21 -20.79 -34.52
CA ILE A 9 19.49 -21.24 -33.31
C ILE A 9 20.48 -21.48 -32.17
N ALA A 10 21.63 -22.09 -32.47
CA ALA A 10 22.70 -22.33 -31.50
C ALA A 10 23.28 -21.02 -30.92
N ALA A 11 23.50 -20.02 -31.77
CA ALA A 11 23.98 -18.70 -31.35
C ALA A 11 22.94 -17.95 -30.48
N LEU A 12 21.65 -18.03 -30.83
CA LEU A 12 20.57 -17.46 -30.02
C LEU A 12 20.42 -18.16 -28.66
N THR A 13 20.56 -19.49 -28.61
CA THR A 13 20.55 -20.23 -27.34
C THR A 13 21.76 -19.92 -26.48
N TRP A 14 22.94 -19.78 -27.09
CA TRP A 14 24.17 -19.41 -26.39
C TRP A 14 24.09 -17.99 -25.84
N PHE A 15 23.63 -17.02 -26.64
CA PHE A 15 23.45 -15.64 -26.21
C PHE A 15 22.39 -15.50 -25.10
N ARG A 16 21.30 -16.27 -25.18
CA ARG A 16 20.29 -16.36 -24.10
C ARG A 16 20.88 -16.97 -22.83
N SER A 17 21.69 -18.02 -22.95
CA SER A 17 22.37 -18.68 -21.83
C SER A 17 23.40 -17.76 -21.18
N PHE A 18 24.22 -17.09 -21.99
CA PHE A 18 25.23 -16.12 -21.54
C PHE A 18 24.60 -14.90 -20.87
N ARG A 19 23.56 -14.32 -21.47
CA ARG A 19 22.77 -13.23 -20.85
C ARG A 19 22.13 -13.68 -19.55
N ARG A 20 21.61 -14.92 -19.47
CA ARG A 20 21.06 -15.49 -18.23
C ARG A 20 22.15 -15.70 -17.18
N HIS A 21 23.33 -16.16 -17.55
CA HIS A 21 24.44 -16.40 -16.63
C HIS A 21 25.04 -15.09 -16.10
N ILE A 22 25.23 -14.08 -16.97
CA ILE A 22 25.63 -12.74 -16.57
C ILE A 22 24.54 -12.09 -15.70
N LEU A 23 23.27 -12.21 -16.05
CA LEU A 23 22.18 -11.66 -15.24
C LEU A 23 22.08 -12.35 -13.87
N MET A 24 22.23 -13.68 -13.82
CA MET A 24 22.28 -14.42 -12.55
C MET A 24 23.50 -14.05 -11.71
N SER A 25 24.67 -13.90 -12.33
CA SER A 25 25.90 -13.50 -11.64
C SER A 25 25.83 -12.04 -11.16
N LEU A 26 25.27 -11.12 -11.97
CA LEU A 26 24.99 -9.74 -11.58
C LEU A 26 23.98 -9.68 -10.44
N ILE A 27 22.84 -10.37 -10.54
CA ILE A 27 21.83 -10.39 -9.47
C ILE A 27 22.44 -11.00 -8.21
N LYS A 28 23.15 -12.13 -8.31
CA LYS A 28 23.79 -12.77 -7.16
C LYS A 28 24.90 -11.90 -6.55
N ASN A 29 25.64 -11.14 -7.36
CA ASN A 29 26.66 -10.18 -6.90
C ASN A 29 26.04 -8.89 -6.33
N ILE A 30 24.94 -8.39 -6.90
CA ILE A 30 24.17 -7.25 -6.39
C ILE A 30 23.55 -7.60 -5.03
N LEU A 31 23.07 -8.84 -4.90
CA LEU A 31 22.55 -9.39 -3.65
C LEU A 31 23.66 -9.78 -2.67
N ALA A 32 24.85 -10.16 -3.14
CA ALA A 32 26.03 -10.31 -2.28
C ALA A 32 26.59 -8.95 -1.82
N SER A 33 26.37 -7.89 -2.60
CA SER A 33 26.67 -6.49 -2.26
C SER A 33 25.53 -5.79 -1.52
N GLN A 34 24.66 -6.53 -0.83
CA GLN A 34 23.56 -5.96 -0.04
C GLN A 34 24.07 -4.90 0.96
N SER A 35 25.28 -5.04 1.52
CA SER A 35 25.89 -3.99 2.35
C SER A 35 26.07 -2.65 1.61
N ALA A 36 26.35 -2.66 0.30
CA ALA A 36 26.58 -1.47 -0.51
C ALA A 36 25.28 -0.73 -0.87
N PHE A 37 24.16 -1.44 -1.05
CA PHE A 37 22.84 -0.83 -1.29
C PHE A 37 22.12 -0.50 0.01
N ARG A 38 22.15 -1.41 0.99
CA ARG A 38 21.40 -1.30 2.24
C ARG A 38 21.90 -0.13 3.09
N LEU A 39 23.21 0.10 3.16
CA LEU A 39 23.77 1.18 3.99
C LEU A 39 23.31 2.57 3.52
N PRO A 40 23.45 2.99 2.25
CA PRO A 40 22.90 4.27 1.81
C PRO A 40 21.38 4.37 1.98
N LEU A 41 20.64 3.28 1.74
CA LEU A 41 19.18 3.27 1.86
C LEU A 41 18.70 3.38 3.31
N SER A 42 19.37 2.71 4.24
CA SER A 42 19.06 2.76 5.67
C SER A 42 19.43 4.11 6.28
N TYR A 43 20.42 4.81 5.72
CA TYR A 43 20.80 6.14 6.15
C TYR A 43 19.96 7.23 5.47
N LYS A 44 19.35 7.02 4.30
CA LYS A 44 18.50 8.00 3.55
C LYS A 44 19.02 9.44 3.70
N TYR A 45 18.39 10.25 4.55
CA TYR A 45 18.76 11.66 4.83
C TYR A 45 20.09 11.88 5.55
N GLY A 46 20.65 10.85 6.19
CA GLY A 46 21.96 10.83 6.83
C GLY A 46 23.11 10.49 5.88
N CYS A 47 22.86 10.31 4.58
CA CYS A 47 23.95 10.16 3.61
C CYS A 47 24.76 11.46 3.49
N PRO A 48 26.10 11.39 3.38
CA PRO A 48 26.93 12.58 3.16
C PRO A 48 26.54 13.38 1.91
N SER A 49 26.01 12.70 0.89
CA SER A 49 25.38 13.32 -0.28
C SER A 49 23.92 12.88 -0.39
N PRO A 50 22.96 13.81 -0.54
CA PRO A 50 21.54 13.47 -0.67
C PRO A 50 21.23 12.72 -1.97
N SER A 51 22.05 12.86 -3.02
CA SER A 51 21.89 12.13 -4.29
C SER A 51 22.21 10.64 -4.19
N THR A 52 22.97 10.23 -3.16
CA THR A 52 23.45 8.84 -3.04
C THR A 52 22.29 7.87 -2.83
N TRP A 53 21.44 8.09 -1.83
CA TRP A 53 20.32 7.18 -1.56
C TRP A 53 19.33 7.17 -2.73
N MET A 54 19.10 8.32 -3.38
CA MET A 54 18.23 8.43 -4.56
C MET A 54 18.74 7.60 -5.74
N LEU A 55 20.05 7.65 -6.03
CA LEU A 55 20.63 6.86 -7.12
C LEU A 55 20.54 5.36 -6.80
N VAL A 56 20.82 5.00 -5.56
CA VAL A 56 20.82 3.61 -5.08
C VAL A 56 19.41 3.01 -5.14
N ILE A 57 18.37 3.72 -4.68
CA ILE A 57 16.99 3.21 -4.71
C ILE A 57 16.47 3.07 -6.14
N ASN A 58 16.72 4.04 -7.03
CA ASN A 58 16.30 3.96 -8.43
C ASN A 58 16.99 2.82 -9.17
N SER A 59 18.27 2.57 -8.86
CA SER A 59 19.01 1.42 -9.38
C SER A 59 18.41 0.11 -8.86
N LEU A 60 18.11 0.03 -7.55
CA LEU A 60 17.48 -1.14 -6.94
C LEU A 60 16.13 -1.46 -7.58
N LEU A 61 15.26 -0.45 -7.75
CA LEU A 61 13.96 -0.62 -8.42
C LEU A 61 14.13 -1.20 -9.83
N SER A 62 15.05 -0.63 -10.62
CA SER A 62 15.34 -1.09 -11.99
C SER A 62 15.86 -2.53 -12.03
N ILE A 63 16.72 -2.90 -11.07
CA ILE A 63 17.26 -4.26 -10.96
C ILE A 63 16.15 -5.23 -10.57
N LEU A 64 15.28 -4.88 -9.62
CA LEU A 64 14.23 -5.76 -9.12
C LEU A 64 13.17 -6.08 -10.18
N THR A 65 12.79 -5.11 -11.02
CA THR A 65 11.84 -5.35 -12.13
C THR A 65 12.31 -6.47 -13.07
N ILE A 66 13.63 -6.60 -13.27
CA ILE A 66 14.22 -7.66 -14.10
C ILE A 66 14.56 -8.91 -13.27
N GLY A 67 15.02 -8.71 -12.05
CA GLY A 67 15.58 -9.75 -11.19
C GLY A 67 14.54 -10.63 -10.50
N LEU A 68 13.42 -10.05 -10.06
CA LEU A 68 12.36 -10.79 -9.38
C LEU A 68 11.77 -11.94 -10.24
N PRO A 69 11.45 -11.73 -11.53
CA PRO A 69 11.03 -12.84 -12.42
C PRO A 69 12.06 -13.96 -12.55
N VAL A 70 13.36 -13.64 -12.48
CA VAL A 70 14.45 -14.63 -12.56
C VAL A 70 14.59 -15.38 -11.25
N ALA A 71 14.55 -14.67 -10.12
CA ALA A 71 14.67 -15.24 -8.79
C ALA A 71 13.53 -16.24 -8.51
N ARG A 72 12.29 -15.92 -8.91
CA ARG A 72 11.14 -16.84 -8.83
C ARG A 72 11.36 -18.16 -9.58
N LYS A 73 11.97 -18.12 -10.76
CA LYS A 73 12.26 -19.32 -11.58
C LYS A 73 13.38 -20.20 -11.01
N HIS A 74 14.21 -19.64 -10.14
CA HIS A 74 15.40 -20.29 -9.60
C HIS A 74 15.43 -20.19 -8.07
N ALA A 75 14.30 -20.46 -7.40
CA ALA A 75 14.11 -20.21 -5.97
C ALA A 75 15.24 -20.77 -5.08
N SER A 76 15.74 -21.98 -5.37
CA SER A 76 16.84 -22.62 -4.62
C SER A 76 18.13 -21.81 -4.56
N SER A 77 18.41 -21.00 -5.60
CA SER A 77 19.62 -20.18 -5.68
C SER A 77 19.51 -18.84 -4.96
N PHE A 78 18.29 -18.45 -4.53
CA PHE A 78 17.98 -17.12 -3.99
C PHE A 78 17.31 -17.16 -2.61
N ASN A 79 17.35 -18.27 -1.88
CA ASN A 79 16.69 -18.38 -0.57
C ASN A 79 17.09 -17.28 0.43
N GLY A 80 18.37 -16.89 0.49
CA GLY A 80 18.84 -15.82 1.39
C GLY A 80 18.47 -14.40 0.94
N MET A 81 18.10 -14.21 -0.33
CA MET A 81 17.78 -12.89 -0.90
C MET A 81 16.54 -12.28 -0.24
N TRP A 82 15.51 -13.08 -0.04
CA TRP A 82 14.18 -12.59 0.30
C TRP A 82 14.15 -11.87 1.65
N SER A 83 14.84 -12.42 2.65
CA SER A 83 14.92 -11.78 3.97
C SER A 83 15.65 -10.44 3.91
N GLU A 84 16.76 -10.38 3.19
CA GLU A 84 17.56 -9.16 3.00
C GLU A 84 16.79 -8.08 2.21
N LEU A 85 16.03 -8.50 1.18
CA LEU A 85 15.18 -7.60 0.42
C LEU A 85 14.07 -6.99 1.29
N ALA A 86 13.38 -7.80 2.11
CA ALA A 86 12.38 -7.29 3.04
C ALA A 86 12.98 -6.29 4.03
N GLN A 87 14.15 -6.60 4.57
CA GLN A 87 14.86 -5.71 5.49
C GLN A 87 15.27 -4.39 4.82
N THR A 88 15.76 -4.45 3.58
CA THR A 88 16.12 -3.26 2.80
C THR A 88 14.91 -2.35 2.58
N PHE A 89 13.75 -2.91 2.22
CA PHE A 89 12.53 -2.12 2.10
C PHE A 89 12.11 -1.51 3.42
N GLU A 90 12.17 -2.26 4.52
CA GLU A 90 11.81 -1.73 5.83
C GLU A 90 12.73 -0.57 6.25
N GLU A 91 14.04 -0.73 6.11
CA GLU A 91 15.01 0.29 6.50
C GLU A 91 14.96 1.54 5.62
N PHE A 92 14.62 1.39 4.34
CA PHE A 92 14.40 2.52 3.45
C PHE A 92 13.11 3.27 3.79
N LEU A 93 11.98 2.53 3.87
CA LEU A 93 10.66 3.13 4.06
C LEU A 93 10.43 3.64 5.48
N PHE A 94 11.15 3.11 6.47
CA PHE A 94 11.09 3.51 7.87
C PHE A 94 12.48 3.86 8.40
N SER A 95 13.25 4.60 7.59
CA SER A 95 14.59 5.07 7.96
C SER A 95 14.59 5.77 9.32
N LYS A 96 15.64 5.50 10.10
CA LYS A 96 15.87 6.14 11.41
C LYS A 96 16.40 7.56 11.29
N SER A 97 16.88 7.96 10.11
CA SER A 97 17.34 9.33 9.86
C SER A 97 16.14 10.24 9.60
N PRO A 98 15.92 11.27 10.44
CA PRO A 98 14.83 12.21 10.21
C PRO A 98 15.07 13.02 8.94
N SER A 99 13.99 13.41 8.26
CA SER A 99 14.04 14.37 7.16
C SER A 99 14.67 15.68 7.63
N LEU A 100 15.46 16.32 6.76
CA LEU A 100 16.09 17.60 7.06
C LEU A 100 15.02 18.69 7.27
N PRO A 101 15.10 19.51 8.33
CA PRO A 101 14.15 20.61 8.57
C PRO A 101 14.12 21.65 7.42
N THR A 102 15.22 21.74 6.68
CA THR A 102 15.42 22.66 5.54
C THR A 102 14.87 22.14 4.21
N LEU A 103 14.33 20.92 4.18
CA LEU A 103 13.80 20.33 2.96
C LEU A 103 12.57 21.10 2.47
N SER A 104 12.56 21.47 1.19
CA SER A 104 11.41 22.14 0.59
C SER A 104 10.20 21.20 0.53
N VAL A 105 9.01 21.78 0.36
CA VAL A 105 7.76 21.00 0.22
C VAL A 105 7.83 20.14 -1.05
N GLU A 106 8.36 20.71 -2.12
CA GLU A 106 8.52 20.06 -3.42
C GLU A 106 9.50 18.89 -3.33
N ASP A 107 10.63 19.06 -2.65
CA ASP A 107 11.61 17.98 -2.46
C ASP A 107 11.04 16.86 -1.61
N PHE A 108 10.32 17.20 -0.55
CA PHE A 108 9.64 16.22 0.29
C PHE A 108 8.63 15.38 -0.50
N GLN A 109 7.81 16.02 -1.34
CA GLN A 109 6.85 15.32 -2.21
C GLN A 109 7.54 14.42 -3.24
N ARG A 110 8.71 14.83 -3.77
CA ARG A 110 9.51 13.98 -4.66
C ARG A 110 10.06 12.75 -3.93
N ASP A 111 10.52 12.91 -2.70
CA ASP A 111 11.00 11.80 -1.88
C ASP A 111 9.86 10.82 -1.54
N GLU A 112 8.70 11.35 -1.16
CA GLU A 112 7.49 10.56 -0.92
C GLU A 112 7.06 9.80 -2.18
N ALA A 113 7.14 10.42 -3.36
CA ALA A 113 6.84 9.75 -4.62
C ALA A 113 7.77 8.55 -4.89
N ILE A 114 9.02 8.58 -4.40
CA ILE A 114 9.94 7.43 -4.48
C ILE A 114 9.50 6.33 -3.49
N ASP A 115 9.07 6.68 -2.28
CA ASP A 115 8.50 5.72 -1.33
C ASP A 115 7.27 5.01 -1.94
N CYS A 116 6.39 5.76 -2.62
CA CYS A 116 5.24 5.20 -3.34
C CYS A 116 5.65 4.23 -4.47
N LYS A 117 6.74 4.52 -5.21
CA LYS A 117 7.25 3.60 -6.25
C LYS A 117 7.68 2.26 -5.68
N VAL A 118 8.26 2.24 -4.47
CA VAL A 118 8.61 0.97 -3.79
C VAL A 118 7.35 0.17 -3.48
N VAL A 119 6.30 0.84 -2.98
CA VAL A 119 5.01 0.17 -2.69
C VAL A 119 4.36 -0.35 -3.97
N GLN A 120 4.43 0.39 -5.08
CA GLN A 120 3.94 -0.06 -6.38
C GLN A 120 4.70 -1.30 -6.88
N LEU A 121 6.03 -1.34 -6.75
CA LEU A 121 6.82 -2.53 -7.07
C LEU A 121 6.41 -3.72 -6.18
N ILE A 122 6.20 -3.48 -4.88
CA ILE A 122 5.68 -4.51 -3.97
C ILE A 122 4.34 -5.05 -4.48
N ARG A 123 3.39 -4.17 -4.84
CA ARG A 123 2.10 -4.58 -5.38
C ARG A 123 2.23 -5.41 -6.66
N ASP A 124 2.96 -4.86 -7.64
CA ASP A 124 2.92 -5.31 -9.03
C ASP A 124 3.86 -6.49 -9.30
N ASP A 125 5.00 -6.56 -8.60
CA ASP A 125 6.03 -7.59 -8.83
C ASP A 125 6.20 -8.58 -7.69
N ILE A 126 5.69 -8.30 -6.49
CA ILE A 126 5.81 -9.19 -5.33
C ILE A 126 4.43 -9.80 -5.02
N LEU A 127 3.44 -8.99 -4.64
CA LEU A 127 2.14 -9.47 -4.19
C LEU A 127 1.32 -10.16 -5.28
N SER A 128 1.50 -9.79 -6.54
CA SER A 128 0.92 -10.47 -7.71
C SER A 128 1.45 -11.91 -7.90
N HIS A 129 2.53 -12.29 -7.22
CA HIS A 129 3.27 -13.54 -7.46
C HIS A 129 3.58 -14.35 -6.18
N THR A 130 2.82 -14.18 -5.11
CA THR A 130 3.06 -14.81 -3.79
C THR A 130 3.24 -16.33 -3.82
N CYS A 131 2.55 -17.04 -4.72
CA CYS A 131 2.65 -18.50 -4.87
C CYS A 131 4.07 -19.01 -5.24
N SER A 132 4.95 -18.12 -5.66
CA SER A 132 6.32 -18.44 -6.13
C SER A 132 7.41 -17.87 -5.23
N MET A 133 7.06 -17.47 -4.01
CA MET A 133 7.95 -16.84 -3.04
C MET A 133 7.80 -17.49 -1.66
N PRO A 134 8.80 -17.37 -0.77
CA PRO A 134 8.69 -17.87 0.60
C PRO A 134 7.58 -17.16 1.39
N GLY A 135 6.73 -17.91 2.10
CA GLY A 135 5.65 -17.34 2.91
C GLY A 135 6.13 -16.35 3.97
N ASP A 136 7.27 -16.62 4.62
CA ASP A 136 7.85 -15.70 5.62
C ASP A 136 8.22 -14.33 5.02
N PHE A 137 8.64 -14.30 3.76
CA PHE A 137 8.90 -13.05 3.04
C PHE A 137 7.60 -12.28 2.80
N VAL A 138 6.56 -12.97 2.30
CA VAL A 138 5.24 -12.36 2.07
C VAL A 138 4.67 -11.80 3.38
N LYS A 139 4.79 -12.54 4.50
CA LYS A 139 4.38 -12.07 5.83
C LYS A 139 5.11 -10.79 6.25
N LYS A 140 6.44 -10.71 6.07
CA LYS A 140 7.20 -9.47 6.34
C LYS A 140 6.74 -8.30 5.49
N ILE A 141 6.45 -8.53 4.21
CA ILE A 141 5.90 -7.50 3.31
C ILE A 141 4.52 -7.02 3.78
N MET A 142 3.65 -7.92 4.22
CA MET A 142 2.34 -7.55 4.78
C MET A 142 2.50 -6.68 6.04
N GLN A 143 3.41 -7.07 6.94
CA GLN A 143 3.71 -6.29 8.15
C GLN A 143 4.24 -4.89 7.82
N LEU A 144 5.11 -4.79 6.82
CA LEU A 144 5.67 -3.53 6.32
C LEU A 144 4.58 -2.62 5.76
N LEU A 145 3.70 -3.14 4.90
CA LEU A 145 2.57 -2.38 4.36
C LEU A 145 1.59 -1.96 5.45
N ASN A 146 1.30 -2.84 6.43
CA ASN A 146 0.44 -2.52 7.56
C ASN A 146 1.04 -1.37 8.38
N LYS A 147 2.34 -1.44 8.71
CA LYS A 147 3.10 -0.36 9.37
C LYS A 147 3.01 0.95 8.58
N GLY A 148 3.12 0.90 7.25
CA GLY A 148 2.97 2.08 6.39
C GLY A 148 1.55 2.65 6.40
N SER A 149 0.54 1.78 6.43
CA SER A 149 -0.88 2.17 6.40
C SER A 149 -1.37 2.81 7.70
N ILE A 150 -0.77 2.48 8.86
CA ILE A 150 -1.16 3.07 10.16
C ILE A 150 -0.94 4.58 10.16
N HIS A 151 0.02 5.10 9.38
CA HIS A 151 0.24 6.53 9.20
C HIS A 151 -0.85 7.23 8.35
N ALA A 152 -1.72 6.49 7.66
CA ALA A 152 -2.86 7.05 6.91
C ALA A 152 -4.00 7.46 7.85
N THR A 153 -3.96 7.02 9.12
CA THR A 153 -4.89 7.48 10.16
C THR A 153 -4.11 8.29 11.17
N PRO A 154 -4.38 9.59 11.32
CA PRO A 154 -3.66 10.40 12.29
C PRO A 154 -3.90 9.84 13.69
N SER A 155 -2.84 9.48 14.40
CA SER A 155 -2.88 9.23 15.84
C SER A 155 -2.64 10.55 16.57
N ASP A 156 -3.67 11.06 17.25
CA ASP A 156 -3.73 11.96 18.44
C ASP A 156 -2.69 13.09 18.65
N GLN A 157 -1.83 13.43 17.69
CA GLN A 157 -0.81 14.45 17.82
C GLN A 157 -0.99 15.54 16.76
N PHE A 158 -1.24 16.75 17.27
CA PHE A 158 -1.27 18.06 16.62
C PHE A 158 -0.75 18.08 15.19
N ILE A 159 -1.66 18.29 14.23
CA ILE A 159 -1.28 18.43 12.83
C ILE A 159 -0.93 19.88 12.49
N ASP A 160 0.35 20.24 12.57
CA ASP A 160 0.94 21.43 11.93
C ASP A 160 1.42 21.08 10.49
N THR A 161 1.69 22.06 9.62
CA THR A 161 2.20 21.82 8.25
C THR A 161 3.49 20.99 8.24
N GLU A 162 4.27 21.11 9.32
CA GLU A 162 5.48 20.33 9.59
C GLU A 162 5.20 18.87 10.00
N SER A 163 4.01 18.60 10.54
CA SER A 163 3.55 17.24 10.88
C SER A 163 2.91 16.52 9.69
N SER A 164 2.29 17.23 8.73
CA SER A 164 1.84 16.61 7.45
C SER A 164 3.04 16.05 6.67
N ARG A 165 4.18 16.76 6.68
CA ARG A 165 5.48 16.23 6.21
C ARG A 165 5.96 15.01 7.01
N LYS A 166 5.54 14.83 8.27
CA LYS A 166 5.87 13.60 9.02
C LYS A 166 4.94 12.43 8.66
N LEU A 167 3.74 12.71 8.17
CA LEU A 167 2.70 11.70 7.99
C LEU A 167 2.75 10.99 6.63
N ARG A 168 3.47 11.52 5.63
CA ARG A 168 3.60 10.94 4.26
C ARG A 168 2.26 10.37 3.77
N GLU A 169 1.28 11.25 3.62
CA GLU A 169 -0.13 10.91 3.38
C GLU A 169 -0.33 10.04 2.12
N GLU A 170 0.34 10.35 1.01
CA GLU A 170 0.22 9.59 -0.24
C GLU A 170 0.92 8.24 -0.14
N PHE A 171 2.05 8.16 0.55
CA PHE A 171 2.69 6.87 0.84
C PHE A 171 1.80 5.97 1.69
N ALA A 172 1.22 6.51 2.77
CA ALA A 172 0.38 5.75 3.67
C ALA A 172 -0.91 5.28 2.98
N LYS A 173 -1.51 6.13 2.15
CA LYS A 173 -2.62 5.79 1.25
C LYS A 173 -2.24 4.68 0.28
N THR A 174 -1.08 4.78 -0.38
CA THR A 174 -0.62 3.75 -1.33
C THR A 174 -0.39 2.40 -0.64
N CYS A 175 0.15 2.38 0.58
CA CYS A 175 0.28 1.17 1.39
C CYS A 175 -1.08 0.55 1.70
N PHE A 176 -2.04 1.38 2.11
CA PHE A 176 -3.38 0.95 2.44
C PHE A 176 -4.14 0.37 1.25
N GLU A 177 -4.15 1.07 0.10
CA GLU A 177 -4.77 0.58 -1.13
C GLU A 177 -4.14 -0.76 -1.57
N THR A 178 -2.82 -0.91 -1.42
CA THR A 178 -2.11 -2.15 -1.78
C THR A 178 -2.52 -3.32 -0.87
N LEU A 179 -2.64 -3.09 0.44
CA LEU A 179 -3.14 -4.11 1.38
C LEU A 179 -4.55 -4.57 1.02
N LEU A 180 -5.43 -3.63 0.70
CA LEU A 180 -6.81 -3.94 0.32
C LEU A 180 -6.86 -4.75 -0.97
N GLN A 181 -6.16 -4.32 -2.01
CA GLN A 181 -6.12 -5.04 -3.28
C GLN A 181 -5.64 -6.48 -3.09
N PHE A 182 -4.57 -6.68 -2.32
CA PHE A 182 -4.08 -8.03 -2.03
C PHE A 182 -5.06 -8.86 -1.19
N SER A 183 -5.71 -8.24 -0.21
CA SER A 183 -6.76 -8.88 0.62
C SER A 183 -7.88 -9.46 -0.23
N PHE A 184 -8.25 -8.80 -1.33
CA PHE A 184 -9.31 -9.26 -2.21
C PHE A 184 -8.80 -10.26 -3.25
N ILE A 185 -7.56 -10.14 -3.74
CA ILE A 185 -7.03 -11.03 -4.78
C ILE A 185 -6.74 -12.44 -4.22
N SER A 186 -6.30 -12.55 -2.97
CA SER A 186 -5.99 -13.85 -2.34
C SER A 186 -7.26 -14.63 -1.97
N LYS A 187 -7.84 -15.33 -2.96
CA LYS A 187 -8.98 -16.26 -2.80
C LYS A 187 -8.64 -17.58 -2.09
N SER A 188 -7.38 -17.86 -1.78
CA SER A 188 -7.01 -19.14 -1.16
C SER A 188 -7.31 -19.13 0.33
N GLN A 189 -7.83 -20.25 0.84
CA GLN A 189 -7.97 -20.59 2.25
C GLN A 189 -6.58 -20.74 2.94
N SER A 190 -5.69 -19.77 2.72
CA SER A 190 -4.40 -19.63 3.38
C SER A 190 -4.60 -18.78 4.64
N GLU A 191 -3.88 -19.13 5.71
CA GLU A 191 -3.82 -18.36 6.95
C GLU A 191 -3.51 -16.86 6.71
N GLU A 192 -2.84 -16.54 5.60
CA GLU A 192 -2.46 -15.17 5.21
C GLU A 192 -3.65 -14.31 4.78
N GLY A 193 -4.65 -14.88 4.08
CA GLY A 193 -5.89 -14.17 3.74
C GLY A 193 -6.74 -13.86 4.98
N SER A 194 -6.64 -14.72 6.01
CA SER A 194 -7.31 -14.51 7.30
C SER A 194 -6.70 -13.35 8.09
N ILE A 195 -5.36 -13.19 8.06
CA ILE A 195 -4.68 -12.08 8.76
C ILE A 195 -5.08 -10.73 8.14
N THR A 196 -5.11 -10.63 6.81
CA THR A 196 -5.51 -9.39 6.13
C THR A 196 -6.99 -9.09 6.34
N LYS A 197 -7.86 -10.10 6.34
CA LYS A 197 -9.28 -9.96 6.72
C LYS A 197 -9.45 -9.33 8.10
N VAL A 198 -8.75 -9.87 9.11
CA VAL A 198 -8.81 -9.34 10.49
C VAL A 198 -8.31 -7.90 10.53
N ALA A 199 -7.28 -7.55 9.76
CA ALA A 199 -6.77 -6.18 9.68
C ALA A 199 -7.79 -5.21 9.06
N VAL A 200 -8.46 -5.59 7.97
CA VAL A 200 -9.50 -4.74 7.33
C VAL A 200 -10.70 -4.55 8.24
N LEU A 201 -11.19 -5.61 8.89
CA LEU A 201 -12.30 -5.52 9.85
C LEU A 201 -11.92 -4.68 11.08
N SER A 202 -10.70 -4.85 11.60
CA SER A 202 -10.20 -4.04 12.73
C SER A 202 -10.06 -2.57 12.35
N LEU A 203 -9.65 -2.27 11.12
CA LEU A 203 -9.56 -0.90 10.63
C LEU A 203 -10.95 -0.29 10.44
N LEU A 204 -11.89 -1.01 9.83
CA LEU A 204 -13.29 -0.57 9.70
C LEU A 204 -13.89 -0.27 11.07
N GLN A 205 -13.66 -1.17 12.05
CA GLN A 205 -14.12 -0.97 13.41
C GLN A 205 -13.51 0.29 14.03
N ARG A 206 -12.19 0.47 13.91
CA ARG A 206 -11.53 1.67 14.43
C ARG A 206 -12.03 2.95 13.77
N CYS A 207 -12.24 2.95 12.45
CA CYS A 207 -12.85 4.07 11.74
C CYS A 207 -14.26 4.36 12.27
N GLN A 208 -15.07 3.32 12.51
CA GLN A 208 -16.40 3.46 13.09
C GLN A 208 -16.35 4.07 14.50
N ASP A 209 -15.41 3.63 15.35
CA ASP A 209 -15.27 4.13 16.72
C ASP A 209 -14.86 5.61 16.74
N VAL A 210 -13.95 6.02 15.84
CA VAL A 210 -13.54 7.43 15.71
C VAL A 210 -14.71 8.30 15.25
N VAL A 211 -15.49 7.85 14.26
CA VAL A 211 -16.68 8.55 13.76
C VAL A 211 -17.73 8.70 14.85
N LYS A 212 -18.05 7.62 15.58
CA LYS A 212 -19.02 7.66 16.69
C LYS A 212 -18.57 8.60 17.81
N LYS A 213 -17.29 8.53 18.19
CA LYS A 213 -16.73 9.42 19.22
C LYS A 213 -16.78 10.88 18.77
N TYR A 214 -16.51 11.17 17.51
CA TYR A 214 -16.62 12.53 16.97
C TYR A 214 -18.06 13.08 17.07
N VAL A 215 -19.07 12.28 16.71
CA VAL A 215 -20.48 12.66 16.83
C VAL A 215 -20.86 12.95 18.29
N GLU A 216 -20.41 12.10 19.23
CA GLU A 216 -20.64 12.34 20.65
C GLU A 216 -19.91 13.59 21.15
N ASP A 217 -18.67 13.83 20.73
CA ASP A 217 -17.90 15.02 21.08
C ASP A 217 -18.60 16.30 20.58
N GLU A 218 -19.08 16.33 19.34
CA GLU A 218 -19.87 17.45 18.79
C GLU A 218 -21.16 17.67 19.59
N ARG A 219 -21.88 16.58 19.91
CA ARG A 219 -23.13 16.63 20.69
C ARG A 219 -22.91 17.21 22.09
N LEU A 220 -21.81 16.83 22.76
CA LEU A 220 -21.44 17.31 24.09
C LEU A 220 -20.86 18.73 24.06
N SER A 221 -20.19 19.11 22.97
CA SER A 221 -19.59 20.45 22.81
C SER A 221 -20.63 21.55 22.61
N GLY A 222 -21.83 21.19 22.12
CA GLY A 222 -22.95 22.12 21.97
C GLY A 222 -22.65 23.23 20.96
N LYS A 223 -22.37 24.45 21.44
CA LYS A 223 -22.05 25.61 20.58
C LYS A 223 -20.56 25.89 20.44
N CYS A 224 -19.71 25.22 21.20
CA CYS A 224 -18.27 25.42 21.12
C CYS A 224 -17.74 24.58 19.95
N PRO A 225 -16.96 25.14 19.01
CA PRO A 225 -16.34 24.35 17.96
C PRO A 225 -15.27 23.42 18.54
N LEU A 226 -15.24 22.17 18.08
CA LEU A 226 -14.20 21.22 18.50
C LEU A 226 -12.79 21.69 18.11
N PRO A 227 -11.74 21.26 18.83
CA PRO A 227 -10.36 21.62 18.52
C PRO A 227 -9.99 21.30 17.07
N ARG A 228 -9.26 22.22 16.40
CA ARG A 228 -8.81 22.03 15.01
C ARG A 228 -8.12 20.67 14.75
N PRO A 229 -7.26 20.14 15.66
CA PRO A 229 -6.68 18.80 15.47
C PRO A 229 -7.74 17.69 15.37
N ARG A 230 -8.80 17.77 16.19
CA ARG A 230 -9.92 16.81 16.18
C ARG A 230 -10.69 16.85 14.86
N LEU A 231 -10.91 18.05 14.33
CA LEU A 231 -11.54 18.24 13.01
C LEU A 231 -10.67 17.69 11.87
N ALA A 232 -9.34 17.88 11.95
CA ALA A 232 -8.40 17.35 10.97
C ALA A 232 -8.32 15.82 11.00
N GLU A 233 -8.27 15.22 12.21
CA GLU A 233 -8.33 13.77 12.41
C GLU A 233 -9.60 13.19 11.76
N MET A 234 -10.76 13.77 12.07
CA MET A 234 -12.04 13.33 11.52
C MET A 234 -12.08 13.43 9.99
N ALA A 235 -11.63 14.55 9.41
CA ALA A 235 -11.57 14.71 7.96
C ALA A 235 -10.66 13.65 7.31
N SER A 236 -9.53 13.30 7.93
CA SER A 236 -8.63 12.26 7.44
C SER A 236 -9.24 10.85 7.56
N VAL A 237 -9.92 10.54 8.67
CA VAL A 237 -10.63 9.27 8.85
C VAL A 237 -11.72 9.10 7.79
N LEU A 238 -12.48 10.15 7.50
CA LEU A 238 -13.48 10.14 6.42
C LEU A 238 -12.83 9.87 5.05
N LYS A 239 -11.71 10.54 4.71
CA LYS A 239 -10.97 10.25 3.46
C LYS A 239 -10.49 8.79 3.38
N ALA A 240 -10.03 8.22 4.50
CA ALA A 240 -9.62 6.82 4.56
C ALA A 240 -10.82 5.87 4.31
N ILE A 241 -11.99 6.18 4.87
CA ILE A 241 -13.23 5.45 4.62
C ILE A 241 -13.62 5.54 3.14
N THR A 242 -13.57 6.72 2.50
CA THR A 242 -13.83 6.88 1.06
C THR A 242 -12.94 5.96 0.24
N THR A 243 -11.64 5.99 0.53
CA THR A 243 -10.62 5.18 -0.17
C THR A 243 -10.88 3.69 0.01
N LEU A 244 -11.25 3.28 1.22
CA LEU A 244 -11.61 1.90 1.54
C LEU A 244 -12.85 1.43 0.76
N ILE A 245 -13.93 2.20 0.76
CA ILE A 245 -15.18 1.83 0.05
C ILE A 245 -14.94 1.81 -1.46
N SER A 246 -14.23 2.79 -2.01
CA SER A 246 -13.86 2.82 -3.44
C SER A 246 -13.03 1.58 -3.83
N SER A 247 -12.11 1.16 -2.96
CA SER A 247 -11.28 -0.03 -3.16
C SER A 247 -12.10 -1.32 -3.06
N LEU A 248 -13.02 -1.41 -2.10
CA LEU A 248 -13.95 -2.53 -1.95
C LEU A 248 -14.83 -2.72 -3.19
N LYS A 249 -15.29 -1.62 -3.79
CA LYS A 249 -16.11 -1.64 -5.02
C LYS A 249 -15.34 -2.08 -6.26
N LYS A 250 -14.05 -1.75 -6.34
CA LYS A 250 -13.16 -2.17 -7.44
C LYS A 250 -12.73 -3.63 -7.33
N ALA A 251 -12.92 -4.26 -6.17
CA ALA A 251 -12.60 -5.66 -5.98
C ALA A 251 -13.51 -6.58 -6.85
N PRO A 252 -13.00 -7.70 -7.39
CA PRO A 252 -13.81 -8.63 -8.17
C PRO A 252 -15.01 -9.16 -7.38
N ALA A 253 -16.16 -9.31 -8.04
CA ALA A 253 -17.39 -9.80 -7.41
C ALA A 253 -17.17 -11.17 -6.74
N GLY A 254 -17.51 -11.26 -5.45
CA GLY A 254 -17.34 -12.47 -4.63
C GLY A 254 -16.02 -12.54 -3.85
N ASN A 255 -15.10 -11.59 -4.01
CA ASN A 255 -13.85 -11.53 -3.24
C ASN A 255 -14.02 -10.82 -1.90
N VAL A 256 -15.07 -10.01 -1.76
CA VAL A 256 -15.40 -9.30 -0.53
C VAL A 256 -16.49 -10.09 0.20
N GLU A 257 -16.20 -10.50 1.42
CA GLU A 257 -17.14 -11.23 2.26
C GLU A 257 -18.32 -10.34 2.70
N ARG A 258 -19.50 -10.96 2.89
CA ARG A 258 -20.69 -10.25 3.38
C ARG A 258 -20.46 -9.52 4.70
N GLY A 259 -19.62 -10.04 5.60
CA GLY A 259 -19.30 -9.41 6.88
C GLY A 259 -18.64 -8.03 6.73
N VAL A 260 -17.75 -7.87 5.75
CA VAL A 260 -17.09 -6.58 5.46
C VAL A 260 -18.11 -5.57 4.93
N TRP A 261 -18.97 -5.99 4.00
CA TRP A 261 -20.06 -5.15 3.50
C TRP A 261 -21.06 -4.77 4.59
N ASN A 262 -21.38 -5.70 5.50
CA ASN A 262 -22.24 -5.39 6.64
C ASN A 262 -21.64 -4.30 7.54
N GLN A 263 -20.34 -4.34 7.82
CA GLN A 263 -19.68 -3.27 8.58
C GLN A 263 -19.69 -1.93 7.84
N VAL A 264 -19.45 -1.93 6.53
CA VAL A 264 -19.56 -0.72 5.71
C VAL A 264 -20.98 -0.16 5.78
N ILE A 265 -22.01 -1.00 5.62
CA ILE A 265 -23.41 -0.57 5.73
C ILE A 265 -23.72 -0.03 7.14
N GLN A 266 -23.20 -0.65 8.20
CA GLN A 266 -23.38 -0.19 9.58
C GLN A 266 -22.64 1.12 9.91
N LEU A 267 -21.70 1.56 9.07
CA LEU A 267 -21.04 2.85 9.21
C LEU A 267 -21.93 4.00 8.73
N TYR A 268 -22.87 3.72 7.81
CA TYR A 268 -23.71 4.72 7.16
C TYR A 268 -24.48 5.62 8.16
N PRO A 269 -25.18 5.11 9.19
CA PRO A 269 -25.89 5.97 10.14
C PRO A 269 -24.97 6.97 10.84
N SER A 270 -23.80 6.50 11.33
CA SER A 270 -22.84 7.37 12.00
C SER A 270 -22.23 8.43 11.07
N LEU A 271 -22.12 8.14 9.77
CA LEU A 271 -21.72 9.13 8.77
C LEU A 271 -22.80 10.20 8.54
N VAL A 272 -24.07 9.79 8.48
CA VAL A 272 -25.19 10.73 8.36
C VAL A 272 -25.24 11.65 9.59
N ASP A 273 -24.99 11.13 10.79
CA ASP A 273 -24.91 11.94 12.01
C ASP A 273 -23.80 13.00 11.96
N CYS A 274 -22.73 12.78 11.19
CA CYS A 274 -21.67 13.78 11.00
C CYS A 274 -22.08 14.98 10.14
N THR A 275 -23.25 14.95 9.46
CA THR A 275 -23.70 16.05 8.59
C THR A 275 -23.98 17.35 9.35
N THR A 276 -24.14 17.27 10.67
CA THR A 276 -24.32 18.44 11.54
C THR A 276 -23.02 19.18 11.83
N SER A 277 -21.86 18.62 11.44
CA SER A 277 -20.55 19.24 11.65
C SER A 277 -20.49 20.64 11.02
N PRO A 278 -20.05 21.69 11.73
CA PRO A 278 -19.86 23.02 11.17
C PRO A 278 -18.55 23.14 10.36
N SER A 279 -17.68 22.14 10.39
CA SER A 279 -16.35 22.21 9.78
C SER A 279 -16.38 21.94 8.27
N PRO A 280 -15.92 22.88 7.41
CA PRO A 280 -15.91 22.70 5.95
C PRO A 280 -15.07 21.51 5.47
N SER A 281 -13.95 21.21 6.15
CA SER A 281 -13.07 20.09 5.78
C SER A 281 -13.72 18.74 6.07
N VAL A 282 -14.43 18.62 7.20
CA VAL A 282 -15.21 17.44 7.57
C VAL A 282 -16.39 17.29 6.61
N CYS A 283 -17.13 18.37 6.32
CA CYS A 283 -18.25 18.34 5.39
C CYS A 283 -17.83 17.90 3.98
N LYS A 284 -16.69 18.39 3.48
CA LYS A 284 -16.16 17.97 2.18
C LYS A 284 -15.83 16.47 2.17
N ALA A 285 -15.05 16.00 3.14
CA ALA A 285 -14.67 14.59 3.23
C ALA A 285 -15.90 13.68 3.43
N LEU A 286 -16.87 14.12 4.24
CA LEU A 286 -18.12 13.40 4.48
C LEU A 286 -18.93 13.26 3.20
N LYS A 287 -19.03 14.34 2.42
CA LYS A 287 -19.71 14.31 1.12
C LYS A 287 -19.06 13.28 0.18
N ASP A 288 -17.74 13.23 0.14
CA ASP A 288 -17.00 12.26 -0.68
C ASP A 288 -17.30 10.81 -0.23
N VAL A 289 -17.32 10.53 1.09
CA VAL A 289 -17.71 9.22 1.63
C VAL A 289 -19.14 8.87 1.25
N LEU A 290 -20.11 9.77 1.48
CA LEU A 290 -21.53 9.52 1.22
C LEU A 290 -21.79 9.26 -0.27
N HIS A 291 -21.04 9.88 -1.17
CA HIS A 291 -21.12 9.59 -2.59
C HIS A 291 -20.70 8.15 -2.94
N GLU A 292 -19.76 7.55 -2.20
CA GLU A 292 -19.39 6.15 -2.43
C GLU A 292 -20.53 5.17 -2.10
N TYR A 293 -21.44 5.53 -1.18
CA TYR A 293 -22.63 4.73 -0.85
C TYR A 293 -23.72 4.80 -1.92
N LYS A 294 -23.68 5.76 -2.86
CA LYS A 294 -24.67 5.85 -3.93
C LYS A 294 -24.83 4.52 -4.69
N ASP A 295 -23.71 3.87 -4.98
CA ASP A 295 -23.71 2.61 -5.72
C ASP A 295 -24.16 1.42 -4.86
N LEU A 296 -24.06 1.52 -3.53
CA LEU A 296 -24.54 0.51 -2.58
C LEU A 296 -26.05 0.62 -2.33
N LEU A 297 -26.64 1.78 -2.59
CA LEU A 297 -28.08 2.06 -2.42
C LEU A 297 -28.87 1.83 -3.72
N GLN A 298 -28.27 1.21 -4.74
CA GLN A 298 -28.98 0.90 -5.99
C GLN A 298 -30.14 -0.08 -5.73
N PRO A 299 -31.29 0.12 -6.38
CA PRO A 299 -32.40 -0.82 -6.29
C PRO A 299 -31.91 -2.22 -6.69
N LEU A 300 -32.41 -3.26 -6.01
CA LEU A 300 -32.26 -4.64 -6.47
C LEU A 300 -32.63 -4.68 -7.97
N ASN A 301 -31.68 -5.06 -8.83
CA ASN A 301 -32.00 -5.35 -10.22
C ASN A 301 -32.94 -6.55 -10.21
N THR A 302 -34.24 -6.28 -10.13
CA THR A 302 -35.28 -7.25 -10.37
C THR A 302 -35.20 -7.60 -11.84
N ALA A 303 -34.38 -8.59 -12.18
CA ALA A 303 -34.78 -9.55 -13.20
C ALA A 303 -36.00 -10.31 -12.68
N THR A 304 -37.11 -9.59 -12.54
CA THR A 304 -38.45 -10.16 -12.47
C THR A 304 -38.69 -10.76 -13.86
N GLN A 305 -38.61 -12.08 -13.95
CA GLN A 305 -39.58 -12.80 -14.77
C GLN A 305 -40.96 -12.45 -14.21
N ASN A 306 -41.51 -11.32 -14.65
CA ASN A 306 -42.93 -11.05 -14.58
C ASN A 306 -43.50 -11.45 -15.94
N GLY A 307 -44.19 -12.58 -15.97
CA GLY A 307 -45.07 -12.94 -17.07
C GLY A 307 -44.84 -14.36 -17.58
N THR A 308 -45.52 -15.32 -16.97
CA THR A 308 -46.40 -16.18 -17.77
C THR A 308 -47.53 -16.70 -16.90
N VAL A 309 -48.70 -16.66 -17.52
CA VAL A 309 -50.05 -17.02 -17.07
C VAL A 309 -50.11 -18.35 -16.32
#